data_AF-A0A316IEP3-F1
#
_entry.id   AF-A0A316IEP3-F1
#
_cell.length_a   1.000
_cell.length_b   1.000
_cell.length_c   1.000
_cell.angle_alpha   90.00
_cell.angle_beta   90.00
_cell.angle_gamma   90.00
#
_symmetry.space_group_name_H-M   'P 1'
#
loop_
_entity.id
_entity.type
_entity.pdbx_description
1 polymer ?
#
loop_
_entity_poly.entity_id
_entity_poly.type
_entity_poly.pdbx_seq_one_letter_code
_entity_poly.pdbx_strand_id
1 'polypeptide(L)'
;MTREVVEETGLSVTVGRLVGSVERPAPNGVFLIFDYECQVTSGVLRAGDDASDATWADSATLATLPTADGLLQALSDWNCLPRA
;
A
#
# COMPACT_ATOMS: atom_id res chain seq x y z
N MET A 1 -6.10 -7.04 6.67
CA MET A 1 -6.01 -5.60 6.31
C MET A 1 -5.74 -4.76 7.55
N THR A 2 -6.72 -4.42 8.42
CA THR A 2 -6.45 -3.54 9.59
C THR A 2 -5.35 -4.06 10.52
N ARG A 3 -5.30 -5.39 10.75
CA ARG A 3 -4.22 -6.03 11.54
C ARG A 3 -2.85 -5.79 10.89
N GLU A 4 -2.70 -6.13 9.62
CA GLU A 4 -1.44 -5.95 8.87
C GLU A 4 -0.99 -4.49 8.89
N VAL A 5 -1.87 -3.52 8.63
CA VAL A 5 -1.48 -2.10 8.63
C VAL A 5 -0.89 -1.67 9.97
N VAL A 6 -1.44 -2.16 11.09
CA VAL A 6 -0.87 -1.88 12.42
C VAL A 6 0.48 -2.57 12.61
N GLU A 7 0.60 -3.84 12.19
CA GLU A 7 1.82 -4.64 12.36
C GLU A 7 2.98 -4.11 11.50
N GLU A 8 2.71 -3.69 10.26
CA GLU A 8 3.70 -3.24 9.27
C GLU A 8 4.06 -1.75 9.38
N THR A 9 3.13 -0.90 9.84
CA THR A 9 3.31 0.57 9.81
C THR A 9 3.14 1.26 11.17
N GLY A 10 2.63 0.55 12.18
CA GLY A 10 2.25 1.12 13.47
C GLY A 10 0.99 2.00 13.44
N LEU A 11 0.27 2.07 12.31
CA LEU A 11 -0.91 2.91 12.14
C LEU A 11 -2.20 2.12 12.31
N SER A 12 -3.15 2.69 13.07
CA SER A 12 -4.54 2.22 13.06
C SER A 12 -5.32 2.95 11.97
N VAL A 13 -6.13 2.20 11.21
CA VAL A 13 -6.91 2.76 10.09
C VAL A 13 -8.38 2.34 10.14
N THR A 14 -9.24 3.20 9.59
CA THR A 14 -10.56 2.79 9.10
C THR A 14 -10.41 2.38 7.64
N VAL A 15 -10.83 1.16 7.33
CA VAL A 15 -10.82 0.62 5.97
C VAL A 15 -12.06 1.12 5.23
N GLY A 16 -11.83 1.77 4.09
CA GLY A 16 -12.86 2.26 3.18
C GLY A 16 -13.21 1.25 2.09
N ARG A 17 -13.52 1.75 0.90
CA ARG A 17 -13.89 0.90 -0.24
C ARG A 17 -12.69 0.14 -0.83
N LEU A 18 -12.99 -0.97 -1.49
CA LEU A 18 -12.07 -1.61 -2.42
C LEU A 18 -11.79 -0.67 -3.59
N VAL A 19 -10.51 -0.36 -3.81
CA VAL A 19 -10.02 0.50 -4.89
C VAL A 19 -9.78 -0.32 -6.15
N GLY A 20 -9.20 -1.51 -5.99
CA GLY A 20 -8.90 -2.39 -7.09
C GLY A 20 -8.28 -3.70 -6.62
N SER A 21 -7.91 -4.54 -7.58
CA SER A 21 -7.21 -5.79 -7.32
C SER A 21 -6.22 -6.08 -8.42
N VAL A 22 -5.14 -6.76 -8.07
CA VAL A 22 -4.17 -7.27 -9.02
C VAL A 22 -3.92 -8.75 -8.83
N GLU A 23 -3.64 -9.43 -9.95
CA GLU A 23 -3.10 -10.77 -9.95
C GLU A 23 -1.58 -10.72 -10.10
N ARG A 24 -0.87 -11.53 -9.31
CA ARG A 24 0.59 -11.64 -9.34
C ARG A 24 1.01 -13.10 -9.38
N PRO A 25 1.90 -13.51 -10.31
CA PRO A 25 2.45 -14.85 -10.31
C PRO A 25 3.18 -15.16 -9.00
N ALA A 26 3.00 -16.38 -8.51
CA ALA A 26 3.68 -16.92 -7.34
C ALA A 26 4.32 -18.27 -7.71
N PRO A 27 5.34 -18.75 -6.98
CA PRO A 27 5.99 -20.03 -7.28
C PRO A 27 5.02 -21.21 -7.44
N ASN A 28 3.90 -21.20 -6.72
CA ASN A 28 2.89 -22.27 -6.73
C ASN A 28 1.47 -21.76 -7.04
N GLY A 29 1.33 -20.74 -7.89
CA GLY A 29 0.01 -20.25 -8.31
C GLY A 29 -0.01 -18.75 -8.61
N VAL A 30 -1.12 -18.11 -8.24
CA VAL A 30 -1.34 -16.68 -8.42
C VAL A 30 -1.82 -16.10 -7.10
N PHE A 31 -1.20 -15.00 -6.66
CA PHE A 31 -1.75 -14.16 -5.62
C PHE A 31 -2.79 -13.23 -6.22
N LEU A 32 -4.00 -13.22 -5.65
CA LEU A 32 -5.00 -12.20 -5.89
C LEU A 32 -4.95 -11.21 -4.73
N ILE A 33 -4.47 -10.00 -5.02
CA ILE A 33 -4.24 -8.93 -4.04
C ILE A 33 -5.36 -7.91 -4.20
N PHE A 34 -5.96 -7.50 -3.08
CA PHE A 34 -7.05 -6.53 -3.03
C PHE A 34 -6.61 -5.29 -2.27
N ASP A 35 -6.68 -4.14 -2.93
CA ASP A 35 -6.23 -2.85 -2.42
C ASP A 35 -7.43 -2.01 -1.96
N TYR A 36 -7.37 -1.51 -0.73
CA TYR A 36 -8.44 -0.72 -0.11
C TYR A 36 -7.94 0.68 0.22
N GLU A 37 -8.80 1.68 0.04
CA GLU A 37 -8.52 3.00 0.57
C GLU A 37 -8.62 2.97 2.10
N CYS A 38 -7.69 3.60 2.79
CA CYS A 38 -7.67 3.62 4.25
C CYS A 38 -7.50 5.05 4.76
N GLN A 39 -8.13 5.35 5.90
CA GLN A 39 -7.96 6.61 6.61
C GLN A 39 -7.29 6.31 7.95
N VAL A 40 -6.15 6.95 8.21
CA VAL A 40 -5.44 6.84 9.49
C VAL A 40 -6.28 7.46 10.60
N THR A 41 -6.47 6.72 11.68
CA THR A 41 -7.22 7.19 12.85
C THR A 41 -6.32 7.45 14.05
N SER A 42 -5.21 6.72 14.17
CA SER A 42 -4.19 6.94 15.20
C SER A 42 -2.90 6.19 14.89
N GLY A 43 -1.88 6.38 15.74
CA GLY A 43 -0.58 5.73 15.62
C GLY A 43 0.53 6.70 15.20
N VAL A 44 1.75 6.16 15.15
CA VAL A 44 2.93 6.88 14.66
C VAL A 44 3.55 5.99 13.60
N LEU A 45 3.79 6.54 12.42
CA LEU A 45 4.40 5.82 11.32
C LEU A 45 5.77 5.30 11.75
N ARG A 46 5.96 3.98 11.64
CA ARG A 46 7.22 3.30 11.89
C ARG A 46 7.26 2.01 11.08
N ALA A 47 8.46 1.58 10.72
CA ALA A 47 8.65 0.26 10.15
C ALA A 47 8.23 -0.83 11.16
N GLY A 48 7.43 -1.77 10.69
CA GLY A 48 6.84 -2.86 11.44
C GLY A 48 7.62 -4.17 11.37
N ASP A 49 6.92 -5.30 11.44
CA ASP A 49 7.57 -6.61 11.58
C ASP A 49 8.37 -7.03 10.33
N ASP A 50 7.76 -6.95 9.15
CA ASP A 50 8.34 -7.39 7.88
C ASP A 50 8.71 -6.20 6.98
N ALA A 51 8.47 -4.98 7.47
CA ALA A 51 8.90 -3.74 6.84
C ALA A 51 10.25 -3.28 7.41
N SER A 52 11.24 -3.06 6.54
CA SER A 52 12.55 -2.52 6.95
C SER A 52 12.58 -1.00 7.13
N ASP A 53 11.65 -0.28 6.50
CA ASP A 53 11.52 1.18 6.57
C ASP A 53 10.06 1.59 6.29
N ALA A 54 9.67 2.80 6.70
CA ALA A 54 8.34 3.34 6.46
C ALA A 54 8.37 4.87 6.27
N THR A 55 7.77 5.35 5.18
CA THR A 55 7.70 6.79 4.88
C THR A 55 6.36 7.17 4.25
N TRP A 56 5.95 8.43 4.46
CA TRP A 56 4.90 9.04 3.67
C TRP A 56 5.50 9.51 2.34
N ALA A 57 4.97 9.04 1.22
CA ALA A 57 5.44 9.41 -0.11
C ALA A 57 4.39 10.24 -0.86
N ASP A 58 4.76 11.45 -1.29
CA ASP A 58 4.02 12.20 -2.30
C ASP A 58 4.31 11.64 -3.72
N SER A 59 3.71 12.25 -4.74
CA SER A 59 3.89 11.80 -6.13
C SER A 59 5.35 11.83 -6.59
N ALA A 60 6.10 12.87 -6.20
CA ALA A 60 7.49 13.06 -6.58
C ALA A 60 8.38 12.00 -5.92
N THR A 61 8.18 11.77 -4.62
CA THR A 61 8.92 10.76 -3.86
C THR A 61 8.60 9.36 -4.39
N LEU A 62 7.32 9.04 -4.57
CA LEU A 62 6.89 7.72 -5.06
C LEU A 62 7.50 7.39 -6.42
N ALA A 63 7.63 8.38 -7.31
CA ALA A 63 8.26 8.20 -8.62
C ALA A 63 9.77 7.88 -8.58
N THR A 64 10.43 8.11 -7.44
CA THR A 64 11.86 7.80 -7.24
C THR A 64 12.11 6.48 -6.53
N LEU A 65 11.09 5.87 -5.93
CA LEU A 65 11.24 4.63 -5.17
C LEU A 65 11.27 3.40 -6.09
N PRO A 66 12.08 2.38 -5.75
CA PRO A 66 12.03 1.09 -6.43
C PRO A 66 10.74 0.35 -6.04
N THR A 67 9.70 0.49 -6.84
CA THR A 67 8.40 -0.16 -6.61
C THR A 67 8.34 -1.53 -7.28
N ALA A 68 7.45 -2.40 -6.78
CA ALA A 68 7.09 -3.63 -7.49
C ALA A 68 6.56 -3.31 -8.91
N ASP A 69 6.82 -4.23 -9.84
CA ASP A 69 6.37 -4.08 -11.23
C ASP A 69 4.85 -3.86 -11.33
N GLY A 70 4.47 -2.85 -12.10
CA GLY A 70 3.08 -2.48 -12.35
C GLY A 70 2.38 -1.76 -11.19
N LEU A 71 3.04 -1.46 -10.07
CA LEU A 71 2.41 -0.74 -8.95
C LEU A 71 1.92 0.65 -9.38
N LEU A 72 2.79 1.46 -9.98
CA LEU A 72 2.43 2.82 -10.42
C LEU A 72 1.32 2.81 -11.47
N GLN A 73 1.34 1.83 -12.39
CA GLN A 73 0.30 1.69 -13.41
C GLN A 73 -1.04 1.35 -12.75
N ALA A 74 -1.09 0.38 -11.84
CA ALA A 74 -2.31 0.01 -11.13
C ALA A 74 -2.90 1.19 -10.34
N LEU A 75 -2.06 1.90 -9.58
CA LEU A 75 -2.49 3.10 -8.84
C LEU A 75 -3.00 4.20 -9.79
N SER A 76 -2.36 4.39 -10.95
CA SER A 76 -2.82 5.32 -11.97
C SER A 76 -4.19 4.93 -12.53
N ASP A 77 -4.37 3.67 -12.90
CA ASP A 77 -5.61 3.14 -13.46
C ASP A 77 -6.79 3.28 -12.48
N TRP A 78 -6.51 3.17 -11.18
CA TRP A 78 -7.50 3.36 -10.12
C TRP A 78 -7.68 4.81 -9.67
N ASN A 79 -6.95 5.77 -10.28
CA ASN A 79 -6.92 7.18 -9.87
C ASN A 79 -6.50 7.40 -8.40
N CYS A 80 -5.55 6.60 -7.93
CA CYS A 80 -5.05 6.57 -6.55
C CYS A 80 -3.58 6.97 -6.41
N LEU A 81 -2.99 7.60 -7.43
CA LEU A 81 -1.67 8.22 -7.26
C LEU A 81 -1.72 9.35 -6.21
N PRO A 82 -0.70 9.47 -5.33
CA PRO A 82 -0.62 10.55 -4.37
C PRO A 82 -0.65 11.92 -5.07
N ARG A 83 -1.23 12.92 -4.42
CA ARG A 83 -1.17 14.30 -4.89
C ARG A 83 0.09 14.98 -4.34
N ALA A 84 0.54 16.03 -5.00
CA ALA A 84 1.57 16.95 -4.50
C ALA A 84 0.99 17.89 -3.44
#